data_AF-A0A482Y9K8-F1
#
_entry.id   AF-A0A482Y9K8-F1
#
_cell.length_a   1.000
_cell.length_b   1.000
_cell.length_c   1.000
_cell.angle_alpha   90.00
_cell.angle_beta   90.00
_cell.angle_gamma   90.00
#
_symmetry.space_group_name_H-M   'P 1'
#
loop_
_entity.id
_entity.type
_entity.pdbx_description
1 polymer ?
#
loop_
_entity_poly.entity_id
_entity_poly.type
_entity_poly.pdbx_seq_one_letter_code
_entity_poly.pdbx_strand_id
1 'polypeptide(L)'
;MAMLENVSVEDLRQILAEVDDADATKRLIAAINKETEDLTQAEAAALYGFSSSWASKWFNRLEWFVGEPFEEVVYDKPRERRPSELSDDEHEQFVEVLHESPEVVGYNAPAWSVPLAHH
;
A
#
# COMPACT_ATOMS: atom_id res chain seq x y z
N MET A 1 -1.76 -1.65 26.13
CA MET A 1 -0.33 -1.36 26.39
C MET A 1 0.10 -0.34 25.36
N ALA A 2 0.70 0.75 25.81
CA ALA A 2 1.17 1.82 24.94
C ALA A 2 2.26 1.25 24.02
N MET A 3 2.09 1.37 22.69
CA MET A 3 3.02 0.81 21.71
C MET A 3 3.70 1.90 20.90
N LEU A 4 3.93 3.08 21.50
CA LEU A 4 4.73 4.18 20.94
C LEU A 4 5.78 4.61 21.98
N GLU A 5 6.43 3.65 22.64
CA GLU A 5 7.42 3.92 23.69
C GLU A 5 8.80 4.25 23.10
N ASN A 6 9.05 3.81 21.87
CA ASN A 6 10.35 3.90 21.21
C ASN A 6 10.45 5.05 20.20
N VAL A 7 9.36 5.75 19.92
CA VAL A 7 9.34 6.90 18.99
C VAL A 7 8.77 8.13 19.69
N SER A 8 9.46 9.28 19.56
CA SER A 8 8.94 10.53 20.12
C SER A 8 7.98 11.24 19.16
N VAL A 9 7.13 12.11 19.70
CA VAL A 9 6.26 12.98 18.88
C VAL A 9 7.08 13.88 17.95
N GLU A 10 8.28 14.29 18.35
CA GLU A 10 9.16 15.10 17.51
C GLU A 10 9.69 14.31 16.31
N ASP A 11 10.09 13.04 16.53
CA ASP A 11 10.54 12.16 15.44
C ASP A 11 9.41 11.96 14.42
N LEU A 12 8.18 11.73 14.89
CA LEU A 12 7.00 11.60 14.03
C LEU A 12 6.73 12.89 13.22
N ARG A 13 6.97 14.07 13.80
CA ARG A 13 6.80 15.36 13.11
C ARG A 13 7.89 15.62 12.09
N GLN A 14 9.13 15.24 12.37
CA GLN A 14 10.22 15.35 11.41
C GLN A 14 9.91 14.50 10.18
N ILE A 15 9.50 13.24 10.38
CA ILE A 15 9.16 12.33 9.29
C ILE A 15 7.92 12.83 8.52
N LEU A 16 6.94 13.41 9.23
CA LEU A 16 5.75 14.00 8.61
C LEU A 16 6.12 15.11 7.62
N ALA A 17 7.23 15.82 7.81
CA ALA A 17 7.72 16.84 6.88
C ALA A 17 8.38 16.26 5.62
N GLU A 18 8.79 14.99 5.65
CA GLU A 18 9.52 14.31 4.57
C GLU A 18 8.59 13.44 3.70
N VAL A 19 7.49 12.93 4.25
CA VAL A 19 6.56 12.07 3.52
C VAL A 19 5.70 12.82 2.51
N ASP A 20 5.48 12.17 1.36
CA ASP A 20 4.67 12.67 0.24
C ASP A 20 3.40 11.84 -0.03
N ASP A 21 3.26 10.69 0.64
CA ASP A 21 2.09 9.82 0.51
C ASP A 21 0.96 10.24 1.47
N ALA A 22 -0.27 10.24 0.96
CA ALA A 22 -1.45 10.64 1.73
C ALA A 22 -1.76 9.68 2.88
N ASP A 23 -1.53 8.37 2.68
CA ASP A 23 -1.77 7.39 3.75
C ASP A 23 -0.66 7.42 4.79
N ALA A 24 0.60 7.56 4.39
CA ALA A 24 1.74 7.84 5.26
C ALA A 24 1.48 9.07 6.15
N THR A 25 1.03 10.16 5.54
CA THR A 25 0.65 11.40 6.24
C THR A 25 -0.42 11.12 7.30
N LYS A 26 -1.53 10.46 6.94
CA LYS A 26 -2.60 10.15 7.90
C LYS A 26 -2.14 9.21 9.02
N ARG A 27 -1.27 8.24 8.74
CA ARG A 27 -0.67 7.34 9.74
C ARG A 27 0.08 8.14 10.80
N LEU A 28 0.96 9.04 10.37
CA LEU A 28 1.79 9.86 11.25
C LEU A 28 0.94 10.83 12.07
N ILE A 29 -0.07 11.48 11.46
CA ILE A 29 -0.98 12.37 12.20
C ILE A 29 -1.80 11.57 13.23
N ALA A 30 -2.29 10.38 12.88
CA ALA A 30 -2.97 9.52 13.85
C ALA A 30 -2.05 9.14 15.02
N ALA A 31 -0.78 8.87 14.75
CA ALA A 31 0.20 8.57 15.79
C ALA A 31 0.49 9.76 16.70
N ILE A 32 0.67 10.95 16.12
CA ILE A 32 0.85 12.20 16.87
C ILE A 32 -0.37 12.47 17.75
N ASN A 33 -1.59 12.41 17.20
CA ASN A 33 -2.81 12.67 17.97
C ASN A 33 -2.99 11.66 19.11
N LYS A 34 -2.64 10.39 18.90
CA LYS A 34 -2.65 9.39 19.96
C LYS A 34 -1.79 9.81 21.15
N GLU A 35 -0.59 10.30 20.90
CA GLU A 35 0.34 10.74 21.95
C GLU A 35 -0.03 12.10 22.57
N THR A 36 -0.56 13.04 21.77
CA THR A 36 -0.87 14.39 22.26
C THR A 36 -2.24 14.53 22.90
N GLU A 37 -3.22 13.72 22.48
CA GLU A 37 -4.61 13.79 22.94
C GLU A 37 -4.98 12.61 23.86
N ASP A 38 -4.00 11.79 24.27
CA ASP A 38 -4.19 10.60 25.14
C ASP A 38 -5.28 9.64 24.61
N LEU A 39 -5.36 9.51 23.28
CA LEU A 39 -6.33 8.64 22.63
C LEU A 39 -5.86 7.18 22.65
N THR A 40 -6.81 6.26 22.63
CA THR A 40 -6.48 4.88 22.27
C THR A 40 -6.09 4.79 20.79
N GLN A 41 -5.32 3.76 20.43
CA GLN A 41 -4.96 3.50 19.02
C GLN A 41 -6.19 3.38 18.11
N ALA A 42 -7.27 2.79 18.61
CA ALA A 42 -8.50 2.62 17.85
C ALA A 42 -9.21 3.96 17.61
N GLU A 43 -9.27 4.83 18.62
CA GLU A 43 -9.85 6.18 18.49
C GLU A 43 -9.04 7.03 17.53
N ALA A 44 -7.72 7.07 17.69
CA ALA A 44 -6.83 7.82 16.81
C ALA A 44 -6.94 7.35 15.34
N ALA A 45 -7.01 6.05 15.09
CA ALA A 45 -7.19 5.50 13.75
C ALA A 45 -8.56 5.80 13.15
N ALA A 46 -9.62 5.76 13.97
CA ALA A 46 -10.99 6.02 13.53
C ALA A 46 -11.18 7.46 13.01
N LEU A 47 -10.48 8.45 13.59
CA LEU A 47 -10.50 9.84 13.12
C LEU A 47 -10.09 10.00 11.65
N TYR A 48 -9.29 9.06 11.13
CA TYR A 48 -8.76 9.08 9.77
C TYR A 48 -9.34 7.96 8.89
N GLY A 49 -10.39 7.28 9.36
CA GLY A 49 -11.11 6.26 8.58
C GLY A 49 -10.45 4.88 8.54
N PHE A 50 -9.51 4.58 9.45
CA PHE A 50 -8.85 3.29 9.51
C PHE A 50 -9.51 2.33 10.52
N SER A 51 -9.37 1.02 10.28
CA SER A 51 -9.84 -0.01 11.21
C SER A 51 -8.91 -0.17 12.42
N SER A 52 -9.44 -0.72 13.52
CA SER A 52 -8.63 -1.06 14.71
C SER A 52 -7.54 -2.11 14.42
N SER A 53 -7.81 -3.06 13.52
CA SER A 53 -6.83 -4.06 13.07
C SER A 53 -5.69 -3.43 12.29
N TRP A 54 -6.00 -2.45 11.44
CA TRP A 54 -5.02 -1.65 10.73
C TRP A 54 -4.21 -0.82 11.71
N ALA A 55 -4.86 -0.19 12.70
CA ALA A 55 -4.20 0.60 13.73
C ALA A 55 -3.13 -0.23 14.45
N SER A 56 -3.52 -1.38 14.99
CA SER A 56 -2.59 -2.25 15.73
C SER A 56 -1.37 -2.64 14.89
N LYS A 57 -1.54 -2.91 13.60
CA LYS A 57 -0.44 -3.26 12.69
C LYS A 57 0.51 -2.08 12.46
N TRP A 58 -0.02 -0.89 12.25
CA TRP A 58 0.77 0.29 11.91
C TRP A 58 1.43 0.94 13.11
N PHE A 59 0.73 1.08 14.23
CA PHE A 59 1.32 1.60 15.47
C PHE A 59 2.51 0.75 15.92
N ASN A 60 2.40 -0.59 15.84
CA ASN A 60 3.53 -1.49 16.09
C ASN A 60 4.71 -1.29 15.14
N ARG A 61 4.43 -0.90 13.90
CA ARG A 61 5.49 -0.69 12.90
C ARG A 61 6.28 0.57 13.19
N LEU A 62 5.61 1.63 13.65
CA LEU A 62 6.27 2.90 14.03
C LEU A 62 7.27 2.72 15.19
N GLU A 63 7.14 1.70 16.03
CA GLU A 63 8.15 1.38 17.06
C GLU A 63 9.52 1.01 16.48
N TRP A 64 9.59 0.60 15.21
CA TRP A 64 10.83 0.16 14.58
C TRP A 64 11.72 1.31 14.11
N PHE A 65 11.33 2.58 14.32
CA PHE A 65 12.21 3.73 14.02
C PHE A 65 13.55 3.69 14.78
N VAL A 66 13.62 3.00 15.93
CA VAL A 66 14.89 2.75 16.63
C VAL A 66 15.65 1.64 15.90
N GLY A 67 16.22 1.96 14.74
CA GLY A 67 17.13 1.08 14.01
C GLY A 67 16.85 0.92 12.52
N GLU A 68 15.71 1.40 12.01
CA GLU A 68 15.33 1.29 10.59
C GLU A 68 15.11 2.69 9.97
N PRO A 69 15.42 2.88 8.68
CA PRO A 69 15.09 4.11 7.96
C PRO A 69 13.58 4.31 7.87
N PHE A 70 13.12 5.57 7.92
CA PHE A 70 11.68 5.84 8.05
C PHE A 70 10.87 5.37 6.84
N GLU A 71 11.49 5.32 5.66
CA GLU A 71 10.87 4.87 4.43
C GLU A 71 10.44 3.40 4.52
N GLU A 72 11.25 2.56 5.17
CA GLU A 72 10.95 1.15 5.43
C GLU A 72 9.89 0.95 6.52
N VAL A 73 9.61 1.99 7.31
CA VAL A 73 8.66 1.95 8.43
C VAL A 73 7.30 2.54 8.04
N VAL A 74 7.28 3.66 7.31
CA VAL A 74 6.07 4.46 7.05
C VAL A 74 5.39 4.09 5.74
N TYR A 75 6.16 3.82 4.68
CA TYR A 75 5.58 3.39 3.42
C TYR A 75 5.17 1.92 3.52
N ASP A 76 4.09 1.53 2.87
CA ASP A 76 3.88 0.10 2.63
C ASP A 76 5.07 -0.40 1.81
N LYS A 77 5.68 -1.52 2.22
CA LYS A 77 6.60 -2.20 1.32
C LYS A 77 5.86 -2.38 0.01
N PRO A 78 6.45 -2.02 -1.15
CA PRO A 78 5.80 -2.25 -2.42
C PRO A 78 5.38 -3.71 -2.39
N ARG A 79 4.07 -3.94 -2.44
CA ARG A 79 3.55 -5.30 -2.50
C ARG A 79 4.26 -5.91 -3.68
N GLU A 80 5.01 -6.98 -3.45
CA GLU A 80 5.38 -7.89 -4.53
C GLU A 80 4.05 -8.25 -5.18
N ARG A 81 3.70 -7.55 -6.27
CA ARG A 81 2.59 -7.98 -7.11
C ARG A 81 2.97 -9.40 -7.47
N ARG A 82 1.98 -10.30 -7.38
CA ARG A 82 2.15 -11.65 -7.89
C ARG A 82 2.84 -11.49 -9.25
N PRO A 83 4.02 -12.10 -9.46
CA PRO A 83 4.75 -11.93 -10.70
C PRO A 83 3.76 -12.17 -11.84
N SER A 84 3.78 -11.28 -12.83
CA SER A 84 2.92 -11.43 -13.99
C SER A 84 3.09 -12.84 -14.53
N GLU A 85 1.96 -13.51 -14.83
CA GLU A 85 2.03 -14.86 -15.39
C GLU A 85 2.71 -14.86 -16.76
N LEU A 86 2.72 -13.70 -17.43
CA LEU A 86 3.45 -13.42 -18.65
C LEU A 86 4.76 -12.69 -18.30
N SER A 87 5.86 -13.13 -18.88
CA SER A 87 7.06 -12.32 -19.06
C SER A 87 6.79 -11.09 -19.92
N ASP A 88 7.70 -10.11 -19.94
CA ASP A 88 7.57 -8.91 -20.76
C ASP A 88 7.41 -9.25 -22.25
N ASP A 89 8.16 -10.25 -22.74
CA ASP A 89 8.09 -10.74 -24.13
C ASP A 89 6.73 -11.40 -24.42
N GLU A 90 6.21 -12.21 -23.50
CA GLU A 90 4.90 -12.86 -23.64
C GLU A 90 3.76 -11.84 -23.59
N HIS A 91 3.91 -10.79 -22.79
CA HIS A 91 2.96 -9.69 -22.72
C HIS A 91 2.96 -8.87 -24.01
N GLU A 92 4.12 -8.58 -24.59
CA GLU A 92 4.21 -7.87 -25.87
C GLU A 92 3.56 -8.68 -27.01
N GLN A 93 3.84 -9.99 -27.08
CA GLN A 93 3.18 -10.90 -28.04
C GLN A 93 1.66 -10.94 -27.85
N PHE A 94 1.20 -10.99 -26.60
CA PHE A 94 -0.23 -10.95 -26.30
C PHE A 94 -0.89 -9.65 -26.78
N VAL A 95 -0.24 -8.50 -26.55
CA VAL A 95 -0.73 -7.19 -27.02
C VAL A 95 -0.75 -7.13 -28.55
N GLU A 96 0.27 -7.64 -29.23
CA GLU A 96 0.29 -7.73 -30.69
C GLU A 96 -0.88 -8.56 -31.24
N VAL A 97 -1.18 -9.70 -30.60
CA VAL A 97 -2.33 -10.55 -30.97
C VAL A 97 -3.67 -9.84 -30.77
N LEU A 98 -3.80 -9.01 -29.72
CA LEU A 98 -5.01 -8.22 -29.49
C LEU A 98 -5.25 -7.13 -30.55
N HIS A 99 -4.22 -6.73 -31.30
CA HIS A 99 -4.37 -5.81 -32.43
C HIS A 99 -4.97 -6.49 -33.68
N GLU A 100 -4.96 -7.83 -33.74
CA GLU A 100 -5.64 -8.60 -34.78
C GLU A 100 -7.06 -8.97 -34.36
N SER A 101 -7.91 -9.36 -35.33
CA SER A 101 -9.24 -9.90 -35.01
C SER A 101 -9.11 -11.32 -34.44
N PRO A 102 -9.90 -11.73 -33.43
CA PRO A 102 -9.86 -13.09 -32.89
C PRO A 102 -10.02 -14.17 -33.96
N GLU A 103 -10.78 -13.89 -35.02
CA GLU A 103 -10.96 -14.80 -36.16
C GLU A 103 -9.66 -15.10 -36.90
N VAL A 104 -8.76 -14.12 -37.02
CA VAL A 104 -7.47 -14.26 -37.72
C VAL A 104 -6.54 -15.21 -36.96
N VAL A 105 -6.62 -15.17 -35.63
CA VAL A 105 -5.81 -16.01 -34.73
C VAL A 105 -6.52 -17.31 -34.33
N GLY A 106 -7.67 -17.63 -34.94
CA GLY A 106 -8.33 -18.94 -34.85
C GLY A 106 -9.45 -19.05 -33.81
N TYR A 107 -9.85 -17.96 -33.17
CA TYR A 107 -11.02 -17.93 -32.28
C TYR A 107 -12.29 -17.57 -33.07
N ASN A 108 -13.35 -18.35 -32.88
CA ASN A 108 -14.67 -18.07 -33.48
C ASN A 108 -15.42 -17.01 -32.66
N ALA A 109 -14.93 -15.77 -32.71
CA ALA A 109 -15.55 -14.63 -32.04
C ALA A 109 -15.34 -13.34 -32.85
N PRO A 110 -16.37 -12.48 -32.95
CA PRO A 110 -16.30 -11.26 -33.76
C PRO A 110 -15.42 -10.15 -33.17
N ALA A 111 -15.06 -10.26 -31.89
CA ALA A 111 -14.21 -9.30 -31.17
C ALA A 111 -13.61 -9.94 -29.92
N TRP A 112 -12.49 -9.39 -29.44
CA TRP A 112 -11.90 -9.78 -28.16
C TRP A 112 -12.85 -9.44 -27.01
N SER A 113 -13.05 -10.40 -26.13
CA SER A 113 -13.71 -10.20 -24.83
C SER A 113 -12.75 -10.57 -23.72
N VAL A 114 -12.92 -10.01 -22.52
CA VAL A 114 -12.06 -10.34 -21.38
C VAL A 114 -11.99 -11.86 -21.15
N PRO A 115 -13.10 -12.64 -21.14
CA PRO A 115 -13.01 -14.09 -20.98
C PRO A 115 -12.24 -14.79 -22.11
N LEU A 116 -12.32 -14.25 -23.34
CA LEU A 116 -11.64 -14.83 -24.51
C LEU A 116 -10.13 -14.56 -24.49
N ALA A 117 -9.73 -13.36 -24.05
CA ALA A 117 -8.33 -12.96 -23.97
C ALA A 117 -7.59 -13.59 -22.77
N HIS A 118 -8.32 -14.20 -21.84
CA HIS A 118 -7.77 -14.91 -20.67
C HIS A 118 -7.74 -16.45 -20.84
N HIS A 119 -8.11 -16.98 -22.01
CA HIS A 119 -8.18 -18.41 -22.31
C HIS A 119 -6.86 -18.94 -22.90
#